data_AF-W3AJH9-F1
#
_entry.id   AF-W3AJH9-F1
#
_cell.length_a   1.000
_cell.length_b   1.000
_cell.length_c   1.000
_cell.angle_alpha   90.00
_cell.angle_beta   90.00
_cell.angle_gamma   90.00
#
_symmetry.space_group_name_H-M   'P 1'
#
loop_
_entity.id
_entity.type
_entity.pdbx_description
1 polymer ?
#
loop_
_entity_poly.entity_id
_entity_poly.type
_entity_poly.pdbx_seq_one_letter_code
_entity_poly.pdbx_strand_id
1 'polypeptide(L)' 'MEFKHSNCIVVFNKVRDSILFCKRNKDPYKGLYNFVGGKVEPGELSDTAAYRELKEETGISDQDIQLHRLM' A
#
# COMPACT_ATOMS: atom_id res chain seq x y z
N MET A 1 16.36 8.06 -17.46
CA MET A 1 15.27 8.31 -16.50
C MET A 1 15.05 7.00 -15.75
N GLU A 2 15.26 6.98 -14.43
CA GLU A 2 14.88 5.83 -13.61
C GLU A 2 13.36 5.76 -13.51
N PHE A 3 12.77 4.65 -13.96
CA PHE A 3 11.37 4.39 -13.70
C PHE A 3 11.20 4.09 -12.21
N LYS A 4 10.46 4.96 -11.50
CA LYS A 4 10.11 4.73 -10.11
C LYS A 4 8.96 3.72 -10.08
N HIS A 5 9.26 2.50 -9.65
CA HIS A 5 8.28 1.46 -9.40
C HIS A 5 7.64 1.66 -8.02
N SER A 6 6.31 1.62 -7.97
CA SER A 6 5.55 1.77 -6.74
C SER A 6 4.41 0.77 -6.71
N ASN A 7 4.07 0.30 -5.52
CA ASN A 7 2.90 -0.54 -5.31
C ASN A 7 1.70 0.32 -4.92
N CYS A 8 0.52 -0.06 -5.41
CA CYS A 8 -0.77 0.43 -4.95
C CYS A 8 -1.56 -0.76 -4.44
N ILE A 9 -2.01 -0.70 -3.19
CA ILE A 9 -2.60 -1.82 -2.48
C ILE A 9 -4.05 -1.49 -2.16
N VAL A 10 -4.97 -2.34 -2.63
CA VAL A 10 -6.39 -2.24 -2.33
C VAL A 10 -6.73 -3.29 -1.29
N VAL A 11 -7.06 -2.85 -0.09
CA VAL A 11 -7.50 -3.72 1.00
C VAL A 11 -9.02 -3.64 1.10
N PHE A 12 -9.67 -4.78 0.96
CA PHE A 12 -11.09 -4.94 1.23
C PHE A 12 -11.32 -5.35 2.68
N ASN A 13 -12.45 -4.94 3.26
CA ASN A 13 -12.93 -5.58 4.48
C ASN A 13 -13.35 -7.04 4.19
N LYS A 14 -13.60 -7.82 5.25
CA LYS A 14 -13.87 -9.27 5.14
C LYS A 14 -15.06 -9.62 4.23
N VAL A 15 -16.08 -8.76 4.18
CA VAL A 15 -17.29 -8.94 3.36
C VAL A 15 -17.19 -8.30 1.97
N ARG A 16 -16.09 -7.59 1.68
CA ARG A 16 -15.77 -6.95 0.39
C ARG A 16 -16.75 -5.88 -0.08
N ASP A 17 -17.36 -5.15 0.83
CA ASP A 17 -18.24 -4.01 0.52
C ASP A 17 -17.57 -2.65 0.75
N SER A 18 -16.39 -2.66 1.39
CA SER A 18 -15.67 -1.45 1.79
C SER A 18 -14.18 -1.63 1.55
N ILE A 19 -13.50 -0.52 1.25
CA ILE A 19 -12.06 -0.47 0.99
C ILE A 19 -11.35 0.47 1.96
N LEU A 20 -10.12 0.13 2.31
CA LEU A 20 -9.27 0.93 3.18
C LEU A 20 -8.61 2.07 2.40
N PHE A 21 -8.71 3.28 2.94
CA PHE A 21 -7.97 4.44 2.46
C PHE A 21 -7.16 5.07 3.60
N CYS A 22 -5.98 5.56 3.27
CA CYS A 22 -5.17 6.41 4.13
C CYS A 22 -5.54 7.88 3.88
N LYS A 23 -5.79 8.64 4.95
CA LYS A 23 -5.92 10.11 4.85
C LYS A 23 -4.55 10.75 5.03
N ARG A 24 -4.06 11.43 4.02
CA ARG A 24 -2.72 12.03 4.02
C ARG A 24 -2.60 13.14 5.06
N ASN A 25 -1.53 13.10 5.87
CA ASN A 25 -1.25 14.10 6.89
C ASN A 25 -0.19 15.15 6.49
N LYS A 26 0.45 14.98 5.32
CA LYS A 26 1.54 15.81 4.80
C LYS A 26 1.22 16.40 3.42
N ASP A 27 1.73 17.62 3.17
CA ASP A 27 1.71 18.30 1.87
C ASP A 27 2.45 17.49 0.78
N PRO A 28 2.16 17.71 -0.51
CA PRO A 28 1.23 18.70 -1.09
C PRO A 28 -0.25 18.28 -1.11
N TYR A 29 -0.59 17.08 -0.63
CA TYR A 29 -1.95 16.50 -0.73
C TYR A 29 -2.56 16.22 0.65
N LYS A 30 -2.25 17.06 1.63
CA LYS A 30 -2.77 16.91 2.99
C LYS A 30 -4.30 16.92 2.98
N GLY A 31 -4.90 15.99 3.70
CA GLY A 31 -6.36 15.86 3.83
C GLY A 31 -7.03 15.02 2.73
N LEU A 32 -6.35 14.71 1.63
CA LEU A 32 -6.86 13.81 0.60
C LEU A 32 -6.68 12.34 0.99
N TYR A 33 -7.51 11.47 0.42
CA TYR A 33 -7.42 10.03 0.57
C TYR A 33 -6.54 9.42 -0.50
N ASN A 34 -5.77 8.40 -0.13
CA ASN A 34 -5.00 7.59 -1.05
C ASN A 34 -5.10 6.11 -0.67
N PHE A 35 -4.88 5.23 -1.63
CA PHE A 35 -4.64 3.83 -1.32
C PHE A 35 -3.35 3.66 -0.52
N VAL A 36 -3.26 2.53 0.16
CA VAL A 36 -2.03 2.12 0.83
C VAL A 36 -0.98 1.80 -0.22
N GLY A 37 0.27 2.16 0.04
CA GLY A 37 1.38 1.78 -0.81
C GLY A 37 2.47 2.82 -0.87
N GLY A 38 3.50 2.52 -1.64
CA GLY A 38 4.70 3.32 -1.69
C GLY A 38 5.68 2.81 -2.71
N LYS A 39 6.90 3.36 -2.66
CA LYS A 39 7.94 3.05 -3.62
C LYS A 39 8.55 1.69 -3.29
N VAL A 40 8.96 0.98 -4.33
CA VAL A 40 9.81 -0.19 -4.17
C VAL A 40 11.25 0.29 -4.11
N GLU A 41 11.94 -0.02 -3.02
CA GLU A 41 13.31 0.41 -2.83
C GLU A 41 14.29 -0.41 -3.70
N PRO A 42 15.48 0.12 -4.04
CA PRO A 42 16.46 -0.61 -4.85
C PRO A 42 16.85 -1.94 -4.20
N GLY A 43 16.69 -3.03 -4.94
CA GLY A 43 16.97 -4.40 -4.47
C GLY A 43 15.83 -5.06 -3.68
N GLU A 44 14.70 -4.36 -3.48
CA GLU A 44 13.52 -4.90 -2.83
C GLU A 44 12.61 -5.64 -3.83
N LEU A 45 12.11 -6.83 -3.46
CA LEU A 45 11.05 -7.48 -4.22
C LEU A 45 9.75 -6.70 -4.05
N SER A 46 8.99 -6.54 -5.13
CA SER A 46 7.78 -5.72 -5.08
C SER A 46 6.70 -6.30 -4.15
N ASP A 47 6.63 -7.62 -3.92
CA ASP A 47 5.74 -8.21 -2.90
C ASP A 47 6.19 -7.85 -1.47
N THR A 48 7.50 -7.89 -1.21
CA THR A 48 8.09 -7.49 0.07
C THR A 48 7.81 -6.01 0.35
N ALA A 49 8.02 -5.15 -0.65
CA ALA A 49 7.72 -3.73 -0.56
C ALA A 49 6.23 -3.49 -0.27
N ALA A 50 5.32 -4.27 -0.87
CA ALA A 50 3.89 -4.13 -0.65
C ALA A 50 3.51 -4.42 0.81
N TYR A 51 4.01 -5.52 1.37
CA TYR A 51 3.77 -5.85 2.78
C TYR A 51 4.44 -4.87 3.75
N ARG A 52 5.64 -4.37 3.43
CA ARG A 52 6.31 -3.32 4.22
C ARG A 52 5.47 -2.06 4.30
N GLU A 53 5.08 -1.49 3.16
CA GLU A 53 4.25 -0.28 3.09
C GLU A 53 2.89 -0.48 3.76
N LEU A 54 2.27 -1.66 3.58
CA LEU A 54 1.01 -2.01 4.25
C LEU A 54 1.16 -1.94 5.78
N LYS A 55 2.23 -2.53 6.32
CA LYS A 55 2.49 -2.54 7.75
C LYS A 55 2.84 -1.15 8.29
N GLU A 56 3.66 -0.38 7.57
CA GLU A 56 4.07 0.97 7.97
C GLU A 56 2.89 1.95 8.04
N GLU A 57 1.97 1.91 7.06
CA GLU A 57 0.86 2.86 7.00
C GLU A 57 -0.36 2.44 7.81
N THR A 58 -0.59 1.13 8.00
CA THR A 58 -1.85 0.62 8.55
C THR A 58 -1.69 -0.33 9.73
N GLY A 59 -0.49 -0.84 9.97
CA GLY A 59 -0.22 -1.90 10.95
C GLY A 59 -0.61 -3.32 10.49
N ILE A 60 -1.26 -3.47 9.32
CA ILE A 60 -1.66 -4.77 8.77
C ILE A 60 -0.44 -5.49 8.18
N SER A 61 -0.30 -6.77 8.47
CA SER A 61 0.84 -7.60 8.06
C SER A 61 0.42 -8.81 7.21
N ASP A 62 1.41 -9.59 6.77
CA ASP A 62 1.23 -10.89 6.12
C ASP A 62 0.54 -11.94 6.99
N GLN A 63 0.51 -11.72 8.31
CA GLN A 63 -0.27 -12.54 9.25
C GLN A 63 -1.76 -12.23 9.24
N ASP A 64 -2.14 -11.03 8.76
CA ASP A 64 -3.51 -10.53 8.79
C ASP A 64 -4.23 -10.71 7.45
N ILE A 65 -3.47 -10.63 6.33
CA ILE A 65 -4.03 -10.66 4.97
C ILE A 65 -3.05 -11.26 3.95
N GLN A 66 -3.62 -11.95 2.97
CA GLN A 66 -2.90 -12.38 1.77
C GLN A 66 -3.10 -11.38 0.63
N LEU A 67 -2.00 -10.86 0.08
CA LEU A 67 -2.03 -10.01 -1.11
C LEU A 67 -1.99 -10.87 -2.37
N HIS A 68 -2.72 -10.42 -3.39
CA HIS A 68 -2.69 -11.00 -4.73
C HIS A 68 -2.21 -9.94 -5.72
N ARG A 69 -1.10 -10.21 -6.41
CA ARG A 69 -0.56 -9.34 -7.45
C ARG A 69 -1.46 -9.41 -8.69
N LEU A 70 -1.92 -8.26 -9.15
CA LEU A 70 -2.79 -8.15 -10.32
C LEU A 70 -2.03 -7.83 -11.62
N MET A 71 -0.85 -7.20 -11.52
CA MET A 71 0.02 -6.83 -12.65
C MET A 71 1.49 -6.81 -12.23
#